data_AF-A0A7J5EEI1-F1
#
_entry.id   AF-A0A7J5EEI1-F1
#
_cell.length_a   1.000
_cell.length_b   1.000
_cell.length_c   1.000
_cell.angle_alpha   90.00
_cell.angle_beta   90.00
_cell.angle_gamma   90.00
#
_symmetry.space_group_name_H-M   'P 1'
#
loop_
_entity.id
_entity.type
_entity.pdbx_description
1 polymer ?
#
loop_
_entity_poly.entity_id
_entity_poly.type
_entity_poly.pdbx_seq_one_letter_code
_entity_poly.pdbx_strand_id
1 'polypeptide(L)'
;MAISFSGCETWKFITSRGDMSKYVPKEAKNSIFPPSIDVSNDDKVYFAYSTTKGRSICSMDINTGQLYQITEDGNNDGFPVVSNDGEKIIFERGNIIGNSKLFIVNANGNGCKALIDNDMYILDIVLS
;
A
#
# COMPACT_ATOMS: atom_id res chain seq x y z
N MET A 1 -6.43 6.31 14.40
CA MET A 1 -4.97 6.09 14.22
C MET A 1 -4.38 7.35 13.59
N ALA A 2 -3.20 7.81 14.01
CA ALA A 2 -2.59 9.01 13.46
C ALA A 2 -1.17 8.67 13.00
N ILE A 3 -0.85 8.92 11.74
CA ILE A 3 0.48 8.66 11.19
C ILE A 3 1.18 10.01 11.07
N SER A 4 2.38 10.13 11.65
CA SER A 4 3.18 11.34 11.56
C SER A 4 4.54 11.00 10.97
N PHE A 5 4.98 11.79 10.00
CA PHE A 5 6.24 11.55 9.31
C PHE A 5 7.29 12.56 9.78
N SER A 6 8.50 12.09 10.10
CA SER A 6 9.64 12.95 10.42
C SER A 6 10.83 12.65 9.52
N GLY A 7 10.94 13.38 8.41
CA GLY A 7 12.11 13.39 7.52
C GLY A 7 12.27 12.15 6.62
N CYS A 8 13.13 12.29 5.61
CA CYS A 8 13.37 11.37 4.48
C CYS A 8 13.84 9.95 4.86
N GLU A 9 14.03 9.66 6.15
CA GLU A 9 14.75 8.47 6.59
C GLU A 9 14.02 7.69 7.69
N THR A 10 12.88 8.16 8.23
CA THR A 10 12.24 7.50 9.38
C THR A 10 10.72 7.57 9.35
N TRP A 11 10.09 6.39 9.41
CA TRP A 11 8.64 6.24 9.54
C TRP A 11 8.32 6.08 11.01
N LYS A 12 7.42 6.91 11.54
CA LYS A 12 6.91 6.78 12.90
C LYS A 12 5.45 6.38 12.84
N PHE A 13 5.15 5.19 13.35
CA PHE A 13 3.78 4.73 13.50
C PHE A 13 3.33 5.06 14.92
N ILE A 14 2.19 5.74 15.05
CA ILE A 14 1.51 5.92 16.33
C ILE A 14 0.21 5.11 16.24
N THR A 15 0.20 3.96 16.92
CA THR A 15 -0.99 3.12 17.00
C THR A 15 -1.95 3.70 18.04
N SER A 16 -3.22 3.32 18.01
CA SER A 16 -4.20 3.67 19.05
C SER A 16 -3.81 3.14 20.44
N ARG A 17 -2.84 2.23 20.52
CA ARG A 17 -2.27 1.68 21.77
C ARG A 17 -1.16 2.56 22.36
N GLY A 18 -0.75 3.63 21.67
CA GLY A 18 0.28 4.55 22.14
C GLY A 18 1.72 4.08 21.89
N ASP A 19 1.89 2.93 21.25
CA ASP A 19 3.22 2.42 20.88
C ASP A 19 3.77 3.22 19.70
N MET A 20 4.96 3.78 19.90
CA MET A 20 5.73 4.46 18.86
C MET A 20 6.80 3.51 18.32
N SER A 21 6.64 3.03 17.09
CA SER A 21 7.68 2.27 16.39
C SER A 21 8.33 3.13 15.30
N LYS A 22 9.66 3.07 15.21
CA LYS A 22 10.48 3.78 14.22
C LYS A 22 11.01 2.76 13.22
N TYR A 23 10.58 2.86 11.96
CA TYR A 23 11.05 1.96 10.90
C TYR A 23 11.78 2.72 9.77
N VAL A 24 12.84 2.10 9.24
CA VAL A 24 13.62 2.59 8.10
C VAL A 24 13.75 1.45 7.10
N PRO A 25 13.10 1.51 5.91
CA PRO A 25 13.33 0.51 4.88
C PRO A 25 14.80 0.56 4.44
N LYS A 26 15.56 -0.53 4.65
CA LYS A 26 17.00 -0.59 4.30
C LYS A 26 17.27 -0.35 2.81
N GLU A 27 16.26 -0.55 1.97
CA GLU A 27 16.32 -0.42 0.51
C GLU A 27 15.86 0.96 0.00
N ALA A 28 15.47 1.88 0.89
CA ALA A 28 15.01 3.24 0.56
C ALA A 28 16.14 4.21 0.15
N LYS A 29 17.20 3.72 -0.48
CA LYS A 29 18.23 4.58 -1.08
C LYS A 29 17.58 5.35 -2.23
N ASN A 30 17.22 6.61 -1.95
CA ASN A 30 16.61 7.62 -2.84
C ASN A 30 15.07 7.71 -2.86
N SER A 31 14.36 7.23 -1.82
CA SER A 31 12.89 7.14 -1.90
C SER A 31 12.15 8.41 -1.47
N ILE A 32 11.39 8.95 -2.43
CA ILE A 32 10.26 9.83 -2.21
C ILE A 32 9.23 9.07 -1.36
N PHE A 33 8.64 9.77 -0.39
CA PHE A 33 7.57 9.28 0.51
C PHE A 33 6.54 8.41 -0.21
N PRO A 34 5.94 7.39 0.46
CA PRO A 34 4.82 6.67 -0.12
C PRO A 34 3.75 7.69 -0.52
N PRO A 35 3.37 7.75 -1.80
CA PRO A 35 2.34 8.70 -2.24
C PRO A 35 0.96 8.36 -1.65
N SER A 36 0.81 7.17 -1.07
CA SER A 36 -0.45 6.61 -0.57
C SER A 36 -0.19 5.45 0.40
N ILE A 37 -0.99 5.39 1.47
CA ILE A 37 -0.87 4.43 2.58
C ILE A 37 -2.26 4.05 3.10
N ASP A 38 -2.43 2.78 3.50
CA ASP A 38 -3.60 2.27 4.22
C ASP A 38 -3.16 1.24 5.28
N VAL A 39 -4.00 1.01 6.30
CA VAL A 39 -3.66 0.15 7.45
C VAL A 39 -4.77 -0.86 7.72
N SER A 40 -4.40 -2.13 7.88
CA SER A 40 -5.33 -3.21 8.24
C SER A 40 -5.46 -3.38 9.76
N ASN A 41 -6.48 -4.15 10.17
CA ASN A 41 -6.72 -4.47 11.58
C ASN A 41 -5.68 -5.43 12.20
N ASP A 42 -4.85 -6.08 11.39
CA ASP A 42 -3.79 -7.01 11.82
C ASP A 42 -2.40 -6.35 11.96
N ASP A 43 -2.37 -5.03 12.22
CA ASP A 43 -1.14 -4.25 12.38
C ASP A 43 -0.21 -4.30 11.15
N LYS A 44 -0.77 -4.40 9.94
CA LYS A 44 -0.02 -4.21 8.69
C LYS A 44 -0.34 -2.88 8.03
N VAL A 45 0.67 -2.34 7.37
CA VAL A 45 0.56 -1.14 6.54
C VAL A 45 0.74 -1.53 5.09
N TYR A 46 -0.14 -1.04 4.22
CA TYR A 46 -0.07 -1.17 2.77
C TYR A 46 0.26 0.17 2.16
N PHE A 47 1.23 0.23 1.26
CA PHE A 47 1.69 1.48 0.71
C PHE A 47 2.28 1.31 -0.69
N ALA A 48 2.26 2.39 -1.47
CA ALA A 48 2.94 2.43 -2.75
C ALA A 48 4.42 2.82 -2.54
N TYR A 49 5.32 2.11 -3.19
CA TYR A 49 6.76 2.32 -3.08
C TYR A 49 7.41 2.47 -4.45
N SER A 50 8.21 3.52 -4.63
CA SER A 50 8.92 3.79 -5.88
C SER A 50 10.19 2.93 -5.96
N THR A 51 10.23 2.04 -6.96
CA THR A 51 11.41 1.27 -7.34
C THR A 51 12.06 1.87 -8.59
N THR A 52 13.24 1.37 -8.96
CA THR A 52 13.88 1.74 -10.24
C THR A 52 13.10 1.30 -11.48
N LYS A 53 12.12 0.39 -11.31
CA LYS A 53 11.31 -0.17 -12.39
C LYS A 53 9.91 0.44 -12.49
N GLY A 54 9.45 1.18 -11.48
CA GLY A 54 8.08 1.66 -11.36
C GLY A 54 7.61 1.70 -9.90
N ARG A 55 6.35 2.06 -9.66
CA ARG A 55 5.76 2.01 -8.31
C ARG A 55 5.10 0.66 -8.06
N SER A 56 5.31 0.10 -6.88
CA SER A 56 4.76 -1.19 -6.48
C SER A 56 3.98 -1.07 -5.19
N ILE A 57 2.94 -1.88 -5.03
CA ILE A 57 2.25 -2.00 -3.74
C ILE A 57 3.05 -2.94 -2.86
N CYS A 58 3.32 -2.51 -1.64
CA CYS A 58 4.03 -3.24 -0.61
C CYS A 58 3.18 -3.31 0.65
N SER A 59 3.45 -4.32 1.48
CA SER A 59 3.00 -4.37 2.87
C SER A 59 4.17 -4.38 3.83
N MET A 60 3.90 -3.94 5.06
CA MET A 60 4.83 -4.01 6.17
C MET A 60 4.09 -4.45 7.43
N ASP A 61 4.65 -5.44 8.11
CA ASP A 61 4.27 -5.75 9.49
C ASP A 61 4.86 -4.68 10.42
N ILE A 62 4.00 -3.97 11.17
CA ILE A 62 4.42 -2.82 12.00
C ILE A 62 5.32 -3.27 13.17
N ASN A 63 5.11 -4.49 13.67
CA ASN A 63 5.78 -5.01 14.87
C ASN A 63 7.20 -5.48 14.56
N THR A 64 7.37 -6.13 13.42
CA THR A 64 8.64 -6.74 12.99
C THR A 64 9.39 -5.85 11.99
N GLY A 65 8.68 -4.95 11.32
CA GLY A 65 9.20 -4.20 10.18
C GLY A 65 9.46 -5.07 8.95
N GLN A 66 8.91 -6.29 8.90
CA GLN A 66 9.06 -7.17 7.75
C GLN A 66 8.31 -6.59 6.56
N LEU A 67 9.02 -6.43 5.44
CA LEU A 67 8.48 -5.94 4.17
C LEU A 67 8.09 -7.09 3.25
N TYR A 68 7.01 -6.91 2.51
CA TYR A 68 6.60 -7.80 1.45
C TYR A 68 6.10 -7.01 0.23
N GLN A 69 6.74 -7.24 -0.92
CA GLN A 69 6.31 -6.65 -2.18
C GLN A 69 5.14 -7.47 -2.76
N ILE A 70 4.01 -6.82 -2.98
CA ILE A 70 2.76 -7.48 -3.40
C ILE A 70 2.63 -7.47 -4.91
N THR A 71 3.02 -6.36 -5.56
CA THR A 71 3.07 -6.26 -7.02
C THR A 71 4.49 -6.13 -7.53
N GLU A 72 4.89 -7.02 -8.44
CA GLU A 72 6.28 -7.14 -8.93
C GLU A 72 6.43 -6.92 -10.44
N ASP A 73 5.33 -6.59 -11.12
CA ASP A 73 5.27 -6.56 -12.58
C ASP A 73 5.84 -5.28 -13.22
N GLY A 74 6.46 -4.39 -12.43
CA GLY A 74 7.12 -3.18 -12.91
C GLY A 74 6.15 -2.11 -13.43
N ASN A 75 4.85 -2.23 -13.11
CA ASN A 75 3.88 -1.20 -13.42
C ASN A 75 4.02 0.01 -12.48
N ASN A 76 3.12 0.97 -12.64
CA ASN A 76 3.04 2.14 -11.80
C ASN A 76 1.78 2.05 -10.92
N ASP A 77 1.93 1.33 -9.82
CA ASP A 77 0.84 1.04 -8.88
C ASP A 77 0.81 2.06 -7.75
N GLY A 78 -0.40 2.47 -7.36
CA GLY A 78 -0.61 3.50 -6.35
C GLY A 78 -1.96 3.40 -5.66
N PHE A 79 -2.13 4.19 -4.60
CA PHE A 79 -3.41 4.35 -3.89
C PHE A 79 -4.01 3.02 -3.43
N PRO A 80 -3.26 2.18 -2.66
CA PRO A 80 -3.81 0.94 -2.16
C PRO A 80 -4.90 1.22 -1.12
N VAL A 81 -5.94 0.40 -1.16
CA VAL A 81 -6.98 0.28 -0.13
C VAL A 81 -7.11 -1.20 0.21
N VAL A 82 -6.97 -1.53 1.50
CA VAL A 82 -7.06 -2.92 1.98
C VAL A 82 -8.47 -3.22 2.51
N SER A 83 -8.96 -4.43 2.31
CA SER A 83 -10.19 -4.91 2.94
C SER A 83 -10.04 -5.04 4.45
N ASN A 84 -11.16 -4.96 5.18
CA ASN A 84 -11.18 -5.04 6.65
C ASN A 84 -10.55 -6.33 7.21
N ASP A 85 -10.66 -7.44 6.46
CA ASP A 85 -10.08 -8.74 6.77
C ASP A 85 -8.59 -8.87 6.38
N GLY A 86 -8.03 -7.89 5.67
CA GLY A 86 -6.65 -7.90 5.21
C GLY A 86 -6.38 -8.82 4.01
N GLU A 87 -7.39 -9.44 3.40
CA GLU A 87 -7.20 -10.45 2.35
C GLU A 87 -7.08 -9.87 0.93
N LYS A 88 -7.67 -8.70 0.69
CA LYS A 88 -7.76 -8.06 -0.63
C LYS A 88 -7.23 -6.64 -0.60
N ILE A 89 -6.66 -6.24 -1.73
CA ILE A 89 -6.17 -4.88 -1.94
C ILE A 89 -6.68 -4.40 -3.28
N ILE A 90 -7.35 -3.26 -3.27
CA ILE A 90 -7.67 -2.50 -4.48
C ILE A 90 -6.61 -1.42 -4.65
N PHE A 91 -6.18 -1.18 -5.88
CA PHE A 91 -5.18 -0.16 -6.19
C PHE A 91 -5.36 0.39 -7.60
N GLU A 92 -4.80 1.57 -7.83
CA GLU A 92 -4.69 2.14 -9.16
C GLU A 92 -3.41 1.68 -9.85
N ARG A 93 -3.53 1.30 -11.13
CA ARG A 93 -2.40 0.96 -11.99
C ARG A 93 -2.41 1.83 -13.23
N GLY A 94 -1.30 2.55 -13.45
CA GLY A 94 -1.10 3.34 -14.66
C GLY A 94 -0.38 4.65 -14.41
N ASN A 95 -0.39 5.53 -15.41
CA ASN A 95 0.29 6.83 -15.30
C ASN A 95 -0.54 7.81 -14.47
N ILE A 96 0.15 8.71 -13.77
CA ILE A 96 -0.45 9.79 -12.97
C ILE A 96 -1.35 10.70 -13.83
N ILE A 97 -1.13 10.72 -15.14
CA ILE A 97 -1.89 11.54 -16.09
C ILE A 97 -2.88 10.65 -16.85
N GLY A 98 -4.10 10.55 -16.29
CA GLY A 98 -5.35 10.32 -17.02
C GLY A 98 -5.67 8.90 -17.50
N ASN A 99 -4.83 7.91 -17.25
CA ASN A 99 -5.05 6.53 -17.75
C ASN A 99 -4.88 5.46 -16.66
N SER A 100 -5.09 5.79 -15.39
CA SER A 100 -5.09 4.78 -14.33
C SER A 100 -6.33 3.90 -14.42
N LYS A 101 -6.15 2.61 -14.17
CA LYS A 101 -7.23 1.61 -14.06
C LYS A 101 -7.22 1.02 -12.67
N LEU A 102 -8.39 0.62 -12.18
CA LEU A 102 -8.51 -0.08 -10.90
C LEU A 102 -8.23 -1.57 -11.07
N PHE A 103 -7.45 -2.09 -10.12
CA PHE A 103 -7.07 -3.48 -10.02
C PHE A 103 -7.38 -3.98 -8.62
N ILE A 104 -7.56 -5.29 -8.50
CA ILE A 104 -7.65 -6.01 -7.23
C ILE A 104 -6.60 -7.13 -7.21
N VAL A 105 -5.96 -7.32 -6.06
CA VAL A 105 -4.99 -8.39 -5.81
C VAL A 105 -5.23 -8.97 -4.40
N ASN A 106 -4.86 -10.23 -4.19
CA ASN A 106 -4.81 -10.78 -2.84
C ASN A 106 -3.64 -10.18 -2.07
N ALA A 107 -3.74 -10.05 -0.75
CA ALA A 107 -2.64 -9.56 0.08
C ALA A 107 -1.37 -10.42 0.02
N ASN A 108 -1.48 -11.67 -0.44
CA ASN A 108 -0.35 -12.56 -0.74
C ASN A 108 0.23 -12.40 -2.16
N GLY A 109 -0.13 -11.33 -2.88
CA GLY A 109 0.37 -11.02 -4.23
C GLY A 109 -0.29 -11.78 -5.38
N ASN A 110 -1.08 -12.82 -5.10
CA ASN A 110 -1.69 -13.63 -6.15
C ASN A 110 -3.02 -13.05 -6.68
N GLY A 111 -3.42 -13.50 -7.87
CA GLY A 111 -4.75 -13.23 -8.42
C GLY A 111 -4.98 -11.78 -8.84
N CYS A 112 -3.92 -11.05 -9.19
CA CYS A 112 -4.01 -9.68 -9.67
C CYS A 112 -4.85 -9.62 -10.96
N LYS A 113 -5.90 -8.80 -10.96
CA LYS A 113 -6.78 -8.61 -12.13
C LYS A 113 -7.35 -7.19 -12.18
N ALA A 114 -7.62 -6.71 -13.40
CA ALA A 114 -8.29 -5.44 -13.62
C ALA A 114 -9.77 -5.52 -13.25
N LEU A 115 -10.34 -4.44 -12.71
CA LEU A 115 -11.77 -4.33 -12.39
C LEU A 115 -12.62 -3.72 -13.54
N ILE A 116 -11.98 -3.03 -14.50
CA ILE A 116 -12.51 -2.37 -15.73
C ILE A 116 -13.89 -1.65 -15.64
N ASP A 117 -13.78 -0.32 -15.50
CA ASP A 117 -14.34 0.75 -16.37
C ASP A 117 -15.84 0.71 -16.71
N ASN A 118 -16.71 1.00 -15.72
CA ASN A 118 -17.87 1.89 -15.91
C ASN A 118 -18.78 2.09 -14.70
N ASP A 119 -18.68 1.33 -13.61
CA ASP A 119 -19.70 1.47 -12.56
C ASP A 119 -19.14 1.60 -11.14
N MET A 120 -19.52 2.74 -10.59
CA MET A 120 -19.39 3.26 -9.26
C MET A 120 -20.09 2.34 -8.23
N TYR A 121 -19.58 1.13 -8.01
CA TYR A 121 -20.04 0.19 -6.96
C TYR A 121 -18.88 -0.51 -6.23
N ILE A 122 -17.72 0.14 -6.12
CA ILE A 122 -16.57 -0.46 -5.42
C ILE A 122 -16.67 -0.26 -3.89
N LEU A 123 -17.52 0.62 -3.40
CA LEU A 123 -17.67 0.87 -1.96
C LEU A 123 -18.27 -0.30 -1.16
N ASP A 124 -19.10 -1.15 -1.79
CA ASP A 124 -19.80 -2.22 -1.07
C ASP A 124 -19.02 -3.54 -0.95
N ILE A 125 -17.93 -3.73 -1.70
CA ILE A 125 -17.15 -4.99 -1.68
C ILE A 125 -15.99 -4.93 -0.66
N VAL A 126 -15.58 -3.74 -0.22
CA VAL A 126 -14.39 -3.56 0.62
C VAL A 126 -14.74 -3.42 2.12
N LEU A 127 -16.03 -3.29 2.47
CA LEU A 127 -16.49 -3.01 3.83
C LEU A 127 -17.22 -4.17 4.56
N SER A 128 -17.41 -5.33 3.93
CA SER A 128 -18.04 -6.51 4.58
C SER A 128 -17.05 -7.34 5.38
#